data_AF-A0A2V7VCU5-F1
#
_entry.id   AF-A0A2V7VCU5-F1
#
_cell.length_a   1.000
_cell.length_b   1.000
_cell.length_c   1.000
_cell.angle_alpha   90.00
_cell.angle_beta   90.00
_cell.angle_gamma   90.00
#
_symmetry.space_group_name_H-M   'P 1'
#
loop_
_entity.id
_entity.type
_entity.pdbx_description
1 polymer ?
#
loop_
_entity_poly.entity_id
_entity_poly.type
_entity_poly.pdbx_seq_one_letter_code
_entity_poly.pdbx_strand_id
1 'polypeptide(L)' 'MLVGGSAAVATAEGNRHVRLKSRDAKDVRPFDDAVRVGNTLYLAGRIGLDAATQKPPADAAAEVRNVMDQI' A
#
# COMPACT_ATOMS: atom_id res chain seq x y z
N MET A 1 25.46 41.25 13.73
CA MET A 1 24.37 40.24 13.74
C MET A 1 24.00 39.95 12.30
N LEU A 2 24.33 38.76 11.80
CA LEU A 2 23.86 38.26 10.49
C LEU A 2 23.05 36.99 10.77
N VAL A 3 21.73 37.08 10.60
CA VAL A 3 20.83 35.93 10.66
C VAL A 3 20.86 35.27 9.28
N GLY A 4 21.64 34.19 9.14
CA GLY A 4 21.60 33.31 7.98
C GLY A 4 20.39 32.39 8.09
N GLY A 5 19.32 32.70 7.38
CA GLY A 5 18.17 31.81 7.26
C GLY A 5 18.53 30.59 6.41
N SER A 6 18.64 29.41 7.02
CA SER A 6 18.65 28.15 6.28
C SER A 6 17.28 27.94 5.66
N ALA A 7 17.18 28.14 4.35
CA ALA A 7 16.08 27.58 3.58
C ALA A 7 16.25 26.06 3.59
N ALA A 8 15.35 25.36 4.28
CA ALA A 8 15.24 23.90 4.15
C ALA A 8 14.89 23.60 2.69
N VAL A 9 15.85 23.03 1.96
CA VAL A 9 15.58 22.48 0.64
C VAL A 9 14.69 21.26 0.87
N ALA A 10 13.40 21.40 0.58
CA ALA A 10 12.49 20.26 0.54
C ALA A 10 12.99 19.32 -0.57
N THR A 11 13.74 18.28 -0.18
CA THR A 11 14.00 17.17 -1.07
C THR A 11 12.65 16.63 -1.50
N ALA A 12 12.36 16.62 -2.81
CA ALA A 12 11.23 15.86 -3.30
C ALA A 12 11.40 14.43 -2.77
N GLU A 13 10.56 14.02 -1.81
CA GLU A 13 10.55 12.64 -1.35
C GLU A 13 10.31 11.78 -2.60
N GLY A 14 11.33 11.02 -3.01
CA GLY A 14 11.20 10.05 -4.09
C GLY A 14 10.02 9.11 -3.81
N ASN A 15 9.47 8.49 -4.85
CA ASN A 15 8.38 7.55 -4.67
C ASN A 15 8.83 6.38 -3.78
N ARG A 16 8.11 6.15 -2.68
CA ARG A 16 8.39 5.03 -1.78
C ARG A 16 7.48 3.85 -2.11
N HIS A 17 8.08 2.74 -2.49
CA HIS A 17 7.39 1.50 -2.84
C HIS A 17 7.16 0.67 -1.56
N VAL A 18 5.97 0.11 -1.40
CA VAL A 18 5.54 -0.60 -0.19
C VAL A 18 5.23 -2.05 -0.53
N ARG A 19 5.89 -2.97 0.18
CA ARG A 19 5.57 -4.40 0.18
C ARG A 19 5.10 -4.80 1.58
N LEU A 20 3.93 -5.40 1.68
CA LEU A 20 3.37 -5.85 2.96
C LEU A 20 4.16 -7.04 3.51
N LYS A 21 4.32 -7.09 4.83
CA LYS A 21 5.01 -8.21 5.51
C LYS A 21 4.24 -9.53 5.41
N SER A 22 2.92 -9.46 5.23
CA SER A 22 2.05 -10.61 5.03
C SER A 22 2.16 -11.21 3.63
N ARG A 23 2.80 -10.51 2.68
CA ARG A 23 2.99 -11.01 1.32
C ARG A 23 4.06 -12.09 1.29
N ASP A 24 3.74 -13.23 0.70
CA ASP A 24 4.68 -14.33 0.52
C ASP A 24 5.92 -13.87 -0.29
N ALA A 25 7.09 -14.40 0.05
CA ALA A 25 8.34 -14.06 -0.63
C ALA A 25 8.33 -14.45 -2.11
N LYS A 26 7.65 -15.56 -2.44
CA LYS A 26 7.51 -16.13 -3.79
C LYS A 26 6.47 -15.42 -4.63
N ASP A 27 5.60 -14.61 -4.02
CA ASP A 27 4.61 -13.80 -4.73
C ASP A 27 5.28 -12.59 -5.40
N VAL A 28 5.93 -12.84 -6.54
CA VAL A 28 6.59 -11.82 -7.37
C VAL A 28 5.61 -11.34 -8.43
N ARG A 29 5.03 -10.15 -8.21
CA ARG A 29 4.10 -9.48 -9.13
C ARG A 29 4.80 -8.28 -9.76
N PRO A 30 4.45 -7.87 -10.99
CA PRO A 30 4.99 -6.66 -11.62
C PRO A 30 4.40 -5.36 -11.04
N PHE A 31 4.00 -5.38 -9.76
CA PHE A 31 3.44 -4.24 -9.03
C PHE A 31 3.64 -4.39 -7.50
N ASP A 32 3.69 -3.24 -6.83
CA ASP A 32 3.80 -3.11 -5.37
C ASP A 32 2.44 -3.13 -4.68
N ASP A 33 2.44 -3.38 -3.37
CA ASP A 33 1.19 -3.35 -2.60
C ASP A 33 0.67 -1.92 -2.40
N ALA A 34 1.58 -0.95 -2.36
CA ALA A 34 1.28 0.48 -2.44
C ALA A 34 2.50 1.29 -2.91
N VAL A 35 2.27 2.51 -3.40
CA VAL A 35 3.33 3.50 -3.67
C VAL A 35 2.95 4.83 -3.02
N ARG A 36 3.85 5.40 -2.20
CA ARG A 36 3.68 6.76 -1.64
C ARG A 36 4.43 7.77 -2.50
N VAL A 37 3.74 8.84 -2.90
CA VAL A 37 4.32 9.98 -3.62
C VAL A 37 3.94 11.25 -2.85
N GLY A 38 4.94 11.93 -2.26
CA GLY A 38 4.68 13.00 -1.30
C GLY A 38 3.79 12.53 -0.16
N ASN A 39 2.62 13.16 0.00
CA ASN A 39 1.64 12.83 1.04
C ASN A 39 0.49 11.92 0.57
N THR A 40 0.54 11.42 -0.67
CA THR A 40 -0.51 10.54 -1.22
C THR A 40 -0.02 9.10 -1.24
N LEU A 41 -0.84 8.18 -0.73
CA LEU A 41 -0.61 6.73 -0.79
C LEU A 41 -1.54 6.10 -1.82
N TYR A 42 -0.96 5.54 -2.89
CA TYR A 42 -1.69 4.80 -3.91
C TYR A 42 -1.68 3.31 -3.55
N LEU A 43 -2.85 2.72 -3.37
CA LEU A 43 -3.01 1.30 -3.02
C LEU A 43 -3.26 0.48 -4.29
N ALA A 44 -2.64 -0.70 -4.38
CA ALA A 44 -2.99 -1.66 -5.41
C ALA A 44 -4.39 -2.25 -5.18
N GLY A 45 -5.02 -2.75 -6.25
CA GLY A 45 -6.30 -3.46 -6.15
C GLY A 45 -6.22 -4.66 -5.20
N ARG A 46 -7.26 -4.81 -4.37
CA ARG A 46 -7.40 -5.90 -3.38
C ARG A 46 -8.66 -6.71 -3.69
N ILE A 47 -8.59 -8.01 -3.43
CA ILE A 47 -9.71 -8.95 -3.58
C ILE A 47 -9.96 -9.62 -2.22
N GLY A 48 -11.22 -9.80 -1.87
CA GLY A 48 -11.63 -10.28 -0.54
C GLY A 48 -11.67 -11.80 -0.47
N LEU A 49 -10.51 -12.44 -0.47
CA LEU A 49 -10.44 -13.91 -0.42
C LEU A 49 -10.74 -14.44 0.98
N ASP A 50 -11.44 -15.57 1.05
CA ASP A 50 -11.55 -16.36 2.27
C ASP A 50 -10.19 -16.95 2.65
N ALA A 51 -9.77 -16.76 3.90
CA ALA A 51 -8.44 -17.12 4.36
C ALA A 51 -8.17 -18.64 4.30
N ALA A 52 -9.20 -19.46 4.53
CA ALA A 52 -9.06 -20.92 4.55
C ALA A 52 -8.97 -21.53 3.15
N THR A 53 -9.75 -21.00 2.20
CA THR A 53 -9.90 -21.56 0.85
C THR A 53 -9.11 -20.82 -0.21
N GLN A 54 -8.63 -19.60 0.08
CA GLN A 54 -7.98 -18.70 -0.87
C GLN A 54 -8.82 -18.42 -2.12
N LYS A 55 -10.15 -18.38 -1.97
CA LYS A 55 -11.12 -18.11 -3.03
C LYS A 55 -12.07 -16.98 -2.61
N PRO A 56 -12.69 -16.26 -3.56
CA PRO A 56 -13.77 -15.34 -3.22
C PRO A 56 -14.91 -16.08 -2.50
N PRO A 57 -15.49 -15.50 -1.44
CA PRO A 57 -16.66 -16.06 -0.80
C PRO A 57 -17.88 -16.00 -1.74
N ALA A 58 -18.90 -16.81 -1.45
CA ALA A 58 -20.13 -16.82 -2.26
C ALA A 58 -20.97 -15.54 -2.09
N ASP A 59 -20.83 -14.85 -0.95
CA ASP A 59 -21.53 -13.61 -0.64
C ASP A 59 -20.64 -12.39 -0.90
N ALA A 60 -21.13 -11.45 -1.72
CA ALA A 60 -20.43 -10.22 -2.04
C ALA A 60 -20.20 -9.34 -0.80
N ALA A 61 -21.11 -9.33 0.17
CA ALA A 61 -20.91 -8.53 1.39
C ALA A 61 -19.78 -9.09 2.25
N ALA A 62 -19.55 -10.41 2.24
CA ALA A 62 -18.38 -11.02 2.86
C ALA A 62 -17.08 -10.65 2.13
N GLU A 63 -17.08 -10.67 0.78
CA GLU A 63 -15.91 -10.27 0.00
C GLU A 63 -15.52 -8.81 0.30
N VAL A 64 -16.49 -7.89 0.34
CA VAL A 64 -16.24 -6.48 0.65
C VAL A 64 -15.64 -6.30 2.04
N ARG A 65 -16.13 -7.01 3.06
CA ARG A 65 -15.54 -6.97 4.41
C ARG A 65 -14.09 -7.44 4.39
N ASN A 66 -13.83 -8.58 3.74
CA ASN A 66 -12.49 -9.14 3.61
C ASN A 66 -11.53 -8.19 2.86
N VAL A 67 -12.01 -7.40 1.89
CA VAL A 67 -11.20 -6.34 1.26
C VAL A 67 -10.89 -5.24 2.25
N MET A 68 -11.90 -4.74 2.97
CA MET A 68 -11.75 -3.60 3.88
C MET A 68 -10.86 -3.91 5.08
N ASP A 69 -10.87 -5.15 5.59
CA ASP A 69 -9.98 -5.59 6.67
C ASP A 69 -8.49 -5.59 6.28
N GLN A 70 -8.17 -5.52 4.98
CA GLN A 70 -6.79 -5.48 4.47
C GLN A 70 -6.22 -4.06 4.34
N ILE A 71 -7.03 -3.02 4.58
CA ILE A 71 -6.68 -1.62 4.39
C ILE A 71 -6.34 -0.97 5.73
#